data_AF-A0A9D2TJG2-F1
#
_entry.id   AF-A0A9D2TJG2-F1
#
_cell.length_a   1.000
_cell.length_b   1.000
_cell.length_c   1.000
_cell.angle_alpha   90.00
_cell.angle_beta   90.00
_cell.angle_gamma   90.00
#
_symmetry.space_group_name_H-M   'P 1'
#
loop_
_entity.id
_entity.type
_entity.pdbx_description
1 polymer ?
#
loop_
_entity_poly.entity_id
_entity_poly.type
_entity_poly.pdbx_seq_one_letter_code
_entity_poly.pdbx_strand_id
1 'polypeptide(L)'
;MPPRPDRTSRRWSALVGVVAGLVLVAIAELVSLAFSSSSAPFVAVGGAFVDIVPRALEELVIGLFGTWDKLVLNLCMVAVYVLLTALIGRVSARRPLPAALALAGLGVLAMALVLTRAQNTAADVVPTLLGTAAAVPTLLLLRRSVEAPAGVREDEAGAAWRRRRALVGAGALGVLAVAAAAGARGIGAGRERARQIARYVLPAPRIAADPIPPGAQVDVEGMPPFLTPNEDFYRIDTALAVPRVDPSSWTLRIHGLVEDELEMTFADLLEEPMVTSHVTLTCVSNPVGGDLVGNATWLGTPVRALLDRVGVQDGADMVLSRSIDGFTASTPLEALTDARDSLLAVGMN
;
A
#
# COMPACT_ATOMS: atom_id res chain seq x y z
N MET A 1 26.39 -29.59 32.78
CA MET A 1 26.39 -28.93 31.45
C MET A 1 25.13 -29.37 30.72
N PRO A 2 24.16 -28.48 30.42
CA PRO A 2 22.97 -28.90 29.69
C PRO A 2 23.38 -29.40 28.29
N PRO A 3 22.78 -30.50 27.80
CA PRO A 3 23.13 -31.07 26.50
C PRO A 3 22.94 -30.02 25.40
N ARG A 4 23.93 -29.92 24.49
CA ARG A 4 23.82 -29.03 23.33
C ARG A 4 22.68 -29.55 22.44
N PRO A 5 21.70 -28.71 22.07
CA PRO A 5 20.61 -29.14 21.22
C PRO A 5 21.14 -29.55 19.84
N ASP A 6 20.72 -30.73 19.39
CA ASP A 6 21.07 -31.29 18.08
C ASP A 6 20.77 -30.32 16.93
N ARG A 7 21.56 -30.41 15.85
CA ARG A 7 21.39 -29.57 14.64
C ARG A 7 19.98 -29.68 14.05
N THR A 8 19.33 -30.83 14.18
CA THR A 8 17.94 -31.07 13.75
C THR A 8 16.94 -30.31 14.62
N SER A 9 17.09 -30.34 15.95
CA SER A 9 16.26 -29.57 16.90
C SER A 9 16.31 -28.06 16.59
N ARG A 10 17.50 -27.53 16.31
CA ARG A 10 17.65 -26.09 15.96
C ARG A 10 16.91 -25.67 14.70
N ARG A 11 16.88 -26.54 13.66
CA ARG A 11 16.16 -26.27 12.41
C ARG A 11 14.65 -26.29 12.62
N TRP A 12 14.14 -27.23 13.42
CA TRP A 12 12.71 -27.31 13.75
C TRP A 12 12.25 -26.14 14.62
N SER A 13 13.03 -25.72 15.61
CA SER A 13 12.71 -24.54 16.41
C SER A 13 12.68 -23.27 15.56
N ALA A 14 13.60 -23.13 14.58
CA ALA A 14 13.55 -22.02 13.63
C ALA A 14 12.26 -22.05 12.79
N LEU A 15 11.87 -23.23 12.29
CA LEU A 15 10.63 -23.39 11.53
C LEU A 15 9.39 -23.05 12.35
N VAL A 16 9.34 -23.44 13.63
CA VAL A 16 8.25 -23.06 14.55
C VAL A 16 8.09 -21.55 14.64
N GLY A 17 9.21 -20.83 14.74
CA GLY A 17 9.21 -19.37 14.74
C GLY A 17 8.68 -18.78 13.45
N VAL A 18 9.13 -19.29 12.29
CA VAL A 18 8.64 -18.87 10.97
C VAL A 18 7.14 -19.13 10.82
N VAL A 19 6.65 -20.31 11.23
CA VAL A 19 5.21 -20.64 11.17
C VAL A 19 4.40 -19.69 12.04
N ALA A 20 4.84 -19.43 13.27
CA ALA A 20 4.15 -18.47 14.14
C ALA A 20 4.14 -17.04 13.56
N GLY A 21 5.25 -16.61 12.95
CA GLY A 21 5.30 -15.34 12.23
C GLY A 21 4.36 -15.31 11.02
N LEU A 22 4.33 -16.38 10.22
CA LEU A 22 3.39 -16.50 9.11
C LEU A 22 1.93 -16.42 9.57
N VAL A 23 1.59 -17.01 10.73
CA VAL A 23 0.24 -16.85 11.32
C VAL A 23 -0.06 -15.39 11.65
N LEU A 24 0.89 -14.66 12.22
CA LEU A 24 0.74 -13.22 12.51
C LEU A 24 0.37 -12.45 11.26
N VAL A 25 1.19 -12.58 10.23
CA VAL A 25 1.01 -11.87 8.97
C VAL A 25 -0.25 -12.35 8.27
N ALA A 26 -0.49 -13.65 8.16
CA ALA A 26 -1.65 -14.19 7.45
C ALA A 26 -2.97 -13.65 8.03
N ILE A 27 -3.10 -13.65 9.35
CA ILE A 27 -4.31 -13.16 10.01
C ILE A 27 -4.40 -11.64 9.86
N ALA A 28 -3.31 -10.90 10.09
CA ALA A 28 -3.33 -9.44 9.96
C ALA A 28 -3.65 -9.00 8.51
N GLU A 29 -3.05 -9.64 7.52
CA GLU A 29 -3.31 -9.39 6.10
C GLU A 29 -4.77 -9.73 5.74
N LEU A 30 -5.29 -10.88 6.17
CA LEU A 30 -6.69 -11.24 5.90
C LEU A 30 -7.68 -10.29 6.56
N VAL A 31 -7.47 -9.92 7.81
CA VAL A 31 -8.37 -9.02 8.55
C VAL A 31 -8.32 -7.62 7.95
N SER A 32 -7.13 -7.14 7.54
CA SER A 32 -6.97 -5.81 6.92
C SER A 32 -7.71 -5.63 5.58
N LEU A 33 -8.24 -6.70 4.99
CA LEU A 33 -9.13 -6.60 3.82
C LEU A 33 -10.40 -5.80 4.12
N ALA A 34 -10.87 -5.82 5.37
CA ALA A 34 -12.02 -5.06 5.84
C ALA A 34 -11.67 -3.65 6.34
N PHE A 35 -10.39 -3.26 6.27
CA PHE A 35 -9.87 -1.99 6.77
C PHE A 35 -9.16 -1.21 5.64
N SER A 36 -8.57 -0.07 5.99
CA SER A 36 -7.77 0.73 5.06
C SER A 36 -6.60 -0.08 4.48
N SER A 37 -6.14 0.25 3.28
CA SER A 37 -5.00 -0.45 2.67
C SER A 37 -3.69 -0.31 3.48
N SER A 38 -3.56 0.78 4.25
CA SER A 38 -2.46 1.10 5.14
C SER A 38 -2.52 0.40 6.51
N SER A 39 -3.61 -0.30 6.83
CA SER A 39 -3.71 -1.14 8.03
C SER A 39 -2.92 -2.45 7.91
N ALA A 40 -2.53 -2.83 6.69
CA ALA A 40 -1.69 -4.00 6.44
C ALA A 40 -0.27 -3.78 7.02
N PRO A 41 0.24 -4.69 7.88
CA PRO A 41 1.53 -4.48 8.57
C PRO A 41 2.70 -4.23 7.63
N PHE A 42 2.76 -4.93 6.49
CA PHE A 42 3.86 -4.75 5.53
C PHE A 42 3.83 -3.38 4.85
N VAL A 43 2.65 -2.83 4.60
CA VAL A 43 2.48 -1.50 4.01
C VAL A 43 2.94 -0.44 5.01
N ALA A 44 2.52 -0.55 6.27
CA ALA A 44 2.91 0.38 7.32
C ALA A 44 4.43 0.34 7.63
N VAL A 45 5.00 -0.87 7.77
CA VAL A 45 6.43 -1.06 8.01
C VAL A 45 7.27 -0.58 6.83
N GLY A 46 6.86 -0.89 5.60
CA GLY A 46 7.55 -0.44 4.41
C GLY A 46 7.52 1.08 4.27
N GLY A 47 6.38 1.72 4.53
CA GLY A 47 6.26 3.17 4.48
C GLY A 47 7.17 3.84 5.49
N ALA A 48 7.20 3.34 6.73
CA ALA A 48 8.11 3.84 7.75
C ALA A 48 9.59 3.63 7.41
N PHE A 49 9.93 2.54 6.70
CA PHE A 49 11.28 2.32 6.22
C PHE A 49 11.66 3.33 5.15
N VAL A 50 10.78 3.56 4.16
CA VAL A 50 10.99 4.56 3.10
C VAL A 50 11.22 5.95 3.70
N ASP A 51 10.47 6.33 4.74
CA ASP A 51 10.61 7.64 5.39
C ASP A 51 12.00 7.87 6.04
N ILE A 52 12.74 6.80 6.38
CA ILE A 52 14.01 6.86 7.10
C ILE A 52 15.22 6.63 6.18
N VAL A 53 15.01 6.02 5.02
CA VAL A 53 16.10 5.66 4.10
C VAL A 53 16.78 6.92 3.54
N PRO A 54 18.13 7.01 3.61
CA PRO A 54 18.84 8.12 3.00
C PRO A 54 18.63 8.17 1.48
N ARG A 55 18.48 9.39 0.95
CA ARG A 55 18.22 9.63 -0.48
C ARG A 55 19.20 8.92 -1.43
N ALA A 56 20.49 8.88 -1.08
CA ALA A 56 21.51 8.22 -1.90
C ALA A 56 21.26 6.72 -2.07
N LEU A 57 20.70 6.04 -1.06
CA LEU A 57 20.35 4.62 -1.16
C LEU A 57 19.08 4.43 -1.99
N GLU A 58 18.10 5.32 -1.85
CA GLU A 58 16.89 5.32 -2.67
C GLU A 58 17.24 5.48 -4.16
N GLU A 59 18.05 6.49 -4.52
CA GLU A 59 18.49 6.74 -5.89
C GLU A 59 19.29 5.57 -6.47
N LEU A 60 20.13 4.91 -5.65
CA LEU A 60 20.85 3.71 -6.07
C LEU A 60 19.89 2.55 -6.36
N VAL A 61 18.89 2.33 -5.50
CA VAL A 61 17.89 1.26 -5.70
C VAL A 61 17.04 1.55 -6.94
N ILE A 62 16.57 2.79 -7.10
CA ILE A 62 15.80 3.20 -8.29
C ILE A 62 16.68 3.08 -9.55
N GLY A 63 17.96 3.46 -9.49
CA GLY A 63 18.88 3.32 -10.61
C GLY A 63 19.14 1.85 -11.02
N LEU A 64 19.15 0.93 -10.05
CA LEU A 64 19.39 -0.50 -10.31
C LEU A 64 18.13 -1.26 -10.73
N PHE A 65 16.96 -0.91 -10.20
CA PHE A 65 15.73 -1.69 -10.34
C PHE A 65 14.59 -0.95 -11.07
N GLY A 66 14.76 0.33 -11.38
CA GLY A 66 13.74 1.15 -12.04
C GLY A 66 12.44 1.20 -11.25
N THR A 67 11.32 0.98 -11.94
CA THR A 67 9.96 0.94 -11.37
C THR A 67 9.69 -0.28 -10.48
N TRP A 68 10.65 -1.22 -10.38
CA TRP A 68 10.55 -2.42 -9.52
C TRP A 68 11.11 -2.20 -8.10
N ASP A 69 11.58 -0.98 -7.78
CA ASP A 69 12.11 -0.59 -6.46
C ASP A 69 11.23 -1.05 -5.29
N LYS A 70 9.91 -0.84 -5.38
CA LYS A 70 8.94 -1.22 -4.34
C LYS A 70 8.79 -2.74 -4.21
N LEU A 71 8.87 -3.49 -5.31
CA LEU A 71 8.83 -4.95 -5.27
C LEU A 71 10.07 -5.49 -4.54
N VAL A 72 11.25 -4.94 -4.84
CA VAL A 72 12.51 -5.31 -4.19
C VAL A 72 12.45 -5.01 -2.69
N LEU A 73 11.95 -3.83 -2.31
CA LEU A 73 11.72 -3.49 -0.91
C LEU A 73 10.84 -4.52 -0.20
N ASN A 74 9.70 -4.90 -0.81
CA ASN A 74 8.79 -5.90 -0.25
C ASN A 74 9.46 -7.26 -0.06
N LEU A 75 10.23 -7.73 -1.05
CA LEU A 75 10.97 -9.00 -0.95
C LEU A 75 12.02 -8.97 0.16
N CYS A 76 12.76 -7.86 0.29
CA CYS A 76 13.74 -7.67 1.35
C CYS A 76 13.08 -7.67 2.74
N MET A 77 11.94 -7.00 2.91
CA MET A 77 11.20 -7.01 4.17
C MET A 77 10.73 -8.41 4.55
N VAL A 78 10.19 -9.18 3.59
CA VAL A 78 9.77 -10.57 3.82
C VAL A 78 10.97 -11.42 4.25
N ALA A 79 12.13 -11.28 3.59
CA ALA A 79 13.33 -12.02 3.95
C ALA A 79 13.81 -11.70 5.37
N VAL A 80 13.85 -10.42 5.75
CA VAL A 80 14.21 -9.97 7.11
C VAL A 80 13.21 -10.51 8.13
N TYR A 81 11.91 -10.44 7.84
CA TYR A 81 10.86 -10.94 8.71
C TYR A 81 10.99 -12.44 8.97
N VAL A 82 11.21 -13.24 7.93
CA VAL A 82 11.45 -14.69 8.03
C VAL A 82 12.71 -14.97 8.86
N LEU A 83 13.78 -14.19 8.70
CA LEU A 83 15.00 -14.35 9.47
C LEU A 83 14.79 -14.04 10.97
N LEU A 84 14.09 -12.95 11.29
CA LEU A 84 13.78 -12.55 12.66
C LEU A 84 12.90 -13.59 13.36
N THR A 85 11.82 -14.02 12.70
CA THR A 85 10.91 -15.04 13.25
C THR A 85 11.60 -16.39 13.39
N ALA A 86 12.49 -16.78 12.45
CA ALA A 86 13.35 -17.95 12.61
C ALA A 86 14.29 -17.84 13.83
N LEU A 87 14.87 -16.66 14.08
CA LEU A 87 15.72 -16.43 15.25
C LEU A 87 14.93 -16.53 16.56
N ILE A 88 13.74 -15.91 16.61
CA ILE A 88 12.80 -16.02 17.75
C ILE A 88 12.48 -17.50 18.01
N GLY A 89 12.18 -18.25 16.95
CA GLY A 89 11.97 -19.69 17.01
C GLY A 89 13.14 -20.43 17.66
N ARG A 90 14.38 -20.15 17.26
CA ARG A 90 15.59 -20.74 17.89
C ARG A 90 15.74 -20.38 19.36
N VAL A 91 15.43 -19.14 19.74
CA VAL A 91 15.49 -18.68 21.15
C VAL A 91 14.42 -19.37 21.99
N SER A 92 13.22 -19.60 21.42
CA SER A 92 12.09 -20.22 22.13
C SER A 92 12.43 -21.60 22.69
N ALA A 93 13.32 -22.35 22.02
CA ALA A 93 13.79 -23.67 22.47
C ALA A 93 14.57 -23.65 23.79
N ARG A 94 15.09 -22.49 24.20
CA ARG A 94 15.82 -22.35 25.48
C ARG A 94 15.13 -21.39 26.44
N ARG A 95 14.49 -20.36 25.92
CA ARG A 95 13.87 -19.28 26.68
C ARG A 95 12.53 -18.90 26.05
N PRO A 96 11.44 -19.62 26.38
CA PRO A 96 10.14 -19.40 25.76
C PRO A 96 9.56 -18.02 26.03
N LEU A 97 9.72 -17.51 27.24
CA LEU A 97 9.12 -16.23 27.63
C LEU A 97 9.77 -15.05 26.89
N PRO A 98 11.11 -14.91 26.83
CA PRO A 98 11.74 -13.91 25.95
C PRO A 98 11.39 -14.04 24.47
N ALA A 99 11.22 -15.26 23.95
CA ALA A 99 10.83 -15.46 22.55
C ALA A 99 9.38 -15.01 22.29
N ALA A 100 8.45 -15.33 23.18
CA ALA A 100 7.07 -14.87 23.12
C ALA A 100 6.98 -13.33 23.23
N LEU A 101 7.73 -12.74 24.15
CA LEU A 101 7.82 -11.28 24.30
C LEU A 101 8.44 -10.61 23.07
N ALA A 102 9.45 -11.22 22.44
CA ALA A 102 10.03 -10.70 21.21
C ALA A 102 9.03 -10.73 20.04
N LEU A 103 8.26 -11.80 19.89
CA LEU A 103 7.21 -11.89 18.87
C LEU A 103 6.07 -10.91 19.13
N ALA A 104 5.63 -10.79 20.38
CA ALA A 104 4.64 -9.79 20.78
C ALA A 104 5.18 -8.37 20.54
N GLY A 105 6.45 -8.12 20.83
CA GLY A 105 7.14 -6.87 20.58
C GLY A 105 7.19 -6.49 19.10
N LEU A 106 7.40 -7.46 18.20
CA LEU A 106 7.27 -7.24 16.75
C LEU A 106 5.84 -6.80 16.37
N GLY A 107 4.83 -7.45 16.94
CA GLY A 107 3.43 -7.05 16.78
C GLY A 107 3.18 -5.62 17.29
N VAL A 108 3.65 -5.29 18.50
CA VAL A 108 3.52 -3.95 19.09
C VAL A 108 4.22 -2.89 18.25
N LEU A 109 5.43 -3.18 17.74
CA LEU A 109 6.14 -2.29 16.85
C LEU A 109 5.35 -2.05 15.56
N ALA A 110 4.82 -3.11 14.93
CA ALA A 110 3.99 -2.98 13.74
C ALA A 110 2.71 -2.17 14.01
N MET A 111 2.05 -2.37 15.16
CA MET A 111 0.90 -1.58 15.59
C MET A 111 1.26 -0.10 15.78
N ALA A 112 2.40 0.20 16.40
CA ALA A 112 2.88 1.58 16.55
C ALA A 112 3.12 2.22 15.17
N LEU A 113 3.75 1.50 14.24
CA LEU A 113 4.00 1.99 12.88
C LEU A 113 2.70 2.23 12.10
N VAL A 114 1.70 1.35 12.23
CA VAL A 114 0.35 1.55 11.68
C VAL A 114 -0.23 2.88 12.17
N LEU A 115 -0.13 3.18 13.46
CA LEU A 115 -0.65 4.43 14.03
C LEU A 115 0.10 5.70 13.58
N THR A 116 1.34 5.58 13.06
CA THR A 116 2.07 6.74 12.52
C THR A 116 1.61 7.15 11.11
N ARG A 117 0.78 6.34 10.44
CA ARG A 117 0.36 6.61 9.05
C ARG A 117 -0.84 7.54 9.04
N ALA A 118 -0.81 8.57 8.19
CA ALA A 118 -1.80 9.65 8.14
C ALA A 118 -3.26 9.17 7.92
N GLN A 119 -3.45 8.05 7.24
CA GLN A 119 -4.79 7.51 6.90
C GLN A 119 -5.36 6.58 7.96
N ASN A 120 -4.57 6.22 8.98
CA ASN A 120 -4.94 5.20 9.94
C ASN A 120 -5.57 5.82 11.20
N THR A 121 -6.61 5.15 11.65
CA THR A 121 -7.29 5.38 12.92
C THR A 121 -6.85 4.36 13.96
N ALA A 122 -7.30 4.52 15.21
CA ALA A 122 -7.07 3.51 16.25
C ALA A 122 -7.64 2.12 15.87
N ALA A 123 -8.69 2.06 15.05
CA ALA A 123 -9.29 0.80 14.61
C ALA A 123 -8.37 0.01 13.67
N ASP A 124 -7.49 0.67 12.91
CA ASP A 124 -6.59 0.03 11.95
C ASP A 124 -5.48 -0.81 12.60
N VAL A 125 -5.39 -0.79 13.93
CA VAL A 125 -4.50 -1.65 14.73
C VAL A 125 -5.08 -3.06 14.92
N VAL A 126 -6.41 -3.22 14.82
CA VAL A 126 -7.12 -4.49 15.07
C VAL A 126 -6.56 -5.67 14.24
N PRO A 127 -6.27 -5.54 12.93
CA PRO A 127 -5.69 -6.64 12.15
C PRO A 127 -4.38 -7.15 12.75
N THR A 128 -3.46 -6.24 13.09
CA THR A 128 -2.15 -6.57 13.65
C THR A 128 -2.28 -7.13 15.07
N LEU A 129 -3.20 -6.61 15.87
CA LEU A 129 -3.50 -7.11 17.21
C LEU A 129 -3.99 -8.56 17.17
N LEU A 130 -4.96 -8.87 16.31
CA LEU A 130 -5.50 -10.22 16.15
C LEU A 130 -4.44 -11.20 15.63
N GLY A 131 -3.63 -10.77 14.65
CA GLY A 131 -2.50 -11.55 14.18
C GLY A 131 -1.50 -11.87 15.30
N THR A 132 -1.14 -10.86 16.10
CA THR A 132 -0.22 -11.04 17.23
C THR A 132 -0.81 -11.95 18.32
N ALA A 133 -2.08 -11.76 18.65
CA ALA A 133 -2.81 -12.55 19.64
C ALA A 133 -2.92 -14.03 19.25
N ALA A 134 -2.98 -14.35 17.95
CA ALA A 134 -2.95 -15.72 17.45
C ALA A 134 -1.53 -16.30 17.35
N ALA A 135 -0.55 -15.48 16.97
CA ALA A 135 0.82 -15.92 16.73
C ALA A 135 1.57 -16.34 18.00
N VAL A 136 1.39 -15.62 19.12
CA VAL A 136 2.08 -15.92 20.38
C VAL A 136 1.66 -17.29 20.96
N PRO A 137 0.36 -17.62 21.10
CA PRO A 137 -0.07 -18.97 21.47
C PRO A 137 0.41 -20.03 20.49
N THR A 138 0.37 -19.75 19.18
CA THR A 138 0.87 -20.66 18.13
C THR A 138 2.33 -21.01 18.36
N LEU A 139 3.20 -20.02 18.62
CA LEU A 139 4.60 -20.24 18.96
C LEU A 139 4.75 -21.15 20.19
N LEU A 140 4.02 -20.87 21.26
CA LEU A 140 4.11 -21.61 22.53
C LEU A 140 3.61 -23.05 22.40
N LEU A 141 2.54 -23.29 21.65
CA LEU A 141 1.98 -24.61 21.38
C LEU A 141 2.89 -25.44 20.47
N LEU A 142 3.35 -24.85 19.36
CA LEU A 142 4.21 -25.54 18.40
C LEU A 142 5.60 -25.82 18.99
N ARG A 143 6.11 -24.96 19.87
CA ARG A 143 7.34 -25.25 20.63
C ARG A 143 7.24 -26.57 21.40
N ARG A 144 6.15 -26.79 22.14
CA ARG A 144 5.95 -28.02 22.92
C ARG A 144 6.01 -29.28 22.04
N SER A 145 5.61 -29.16 20.77
CA SER A 145 5.64 -30.26 19.80
C SER A 145 7.05 -30.64 19.33
N VAL A 146 8.02 -29.73 19.46
CA VAL A 146 9.44 -29.92 19.07
C VAL A 146 10.31 -30.34 20.27
N GLU A 147 9.91 -30.03 21.49
CA GLU A 147 10.64 -30.34 22.74
C GLU A 147 10.37 -31.76 23.31
N ALA A 148 9.62 -32.62 22.62
CA ALA A 148 9.31 -33.96 23.10
C ALA A 148 10.60 -34.73 23.49
N PRO A 149 10.65 -35.36 24.69
CA PRO A 149 11.88 -35.91 25.24
C PRO A 149 12.44 -37.04 24.37
N ALA A 150 13.77 -37.05 24.18
CA ALA A 150 14.47 -38.15 23.56
C ALA A 150 14.46 -39.36 24.51
N GLY A 151 13.59 -40.35 24.25
CA GLY A 151 13.64 -41.63 24.95
C GLY A 151 12.34 -42.45 25.05
N VAL A 152 11.54 -42.60 23.99
CA VAL A 152 10.34 -43.49 24.01
C VAL A 152 10.07 -44.19 22.66
N ARG A 153 9.51 -45.40 22.76
CA ARG A 153 9.14 -46.48 21.81
C ARG A 153 8.62 -46.07 20.40
N GLU A 154 8.65 -47.03 19.47
CA GLU A 154 8.27 -46.95 18.03
C GLU A 154 6.96 -46.19 17.73
N ASP A 155 5.98 -46.20 18.65
CA ASP A 155 4.71 -45.45 18.53
C ASP A 155 4.89 -43.91 18.53
N GLU A 156 5.96 -43.39 19.14
CA GLU A 156 6.24 -41.94 19.20
C GLU A 156 6.94 -41.40 17.95
N ALA A 157 7.63 -42.24 17.17
CA ALA A 157 8.22 -41.84 15.89
C ALA A 157 7.12 -41.43 14.90
N GLY A 158 6.01 -42.17 14.89
CA GLY A 158 4.80 -41.79 14.16
C GLY A 158 4.18 -40.48 14.65
N ALA A 159 4.19 -40.22 15.96
CA ALA A 159 3.69 -38.98 16.53
C ALA A 159 4.61 -37.77 16.21
N ALA A 160 5.94 -37.94 16.25
CA ALA A 160 6.90 -36.93 15.86
C ALA A 160 6.81 -36.59 14.36
N TRP A 161 6.60 -37.60 13.51
CA TRP A 161 6.35 -37.41 12.09
C TRP A 161 5.01 -36.69 11.82
N ARG A 162 3.92 -37.07 12.53
CA ARG A 162 2.63 -36.35 12.47
C ARG A 162 2.76 -34.89 12.91
N ARG A 163 3.53 -34.60 13.97
CA ARG A 163 3.83 -33.24 14.44
C ARG A 163 4.62 -32.42 13.41
N ARG A 164 5.64 -33.01 12.79
CA ARG A 164 6.41 -32.37 11.69
C ARG A 164 5.55 -32.11 10.46
N ARG A 165 4.67 -33.05 10.11
CA ARG A 165 3.71 -32.90 9.00
C ARG A 165 2.66 -31.83 9.31
N ALA A 166 2.23 -31.71 10.56
CA ALA A 166 1.36 -30.63 11.02
C ALA A 166 2.06 -29.26 10.99
N LEU A 167 3.36 -29.18 11.34
CA LEU A 167 4.16 -27.95 11.23
C LEU A 167 4.33 -27.49 9.78
N VAL A 168 4.66 -28.42 8.88
CA VAL A 168 4.77 -28.14 7.44
C VAL A 168 3.40 -27.77 6.88
N GLY A 169 2.33 -28.46 7.29
CA GLY A 169 0.96 -28.15 6.90
C GLY A 169 0.50 -26.78 7.37
N ALA A 170 0.78 -26.39 8.61
CA ALA A 170 0.46 -25.07 9.16
C ALA A 170 1.26 -23.96 8.46
N GLY A 171 2.55 -24.19 8.18
CA GLY A 171 3.37 -23.27 7.39
C GLY A 171 2.84 -23.08 5.96
N ALA A 172 2.49 -24.19 5.30
CA ALA A 172 1.89 -24.16 3.96
C ALA A 172 0.53 -23.45 3.95
N LEU A 173 -0.32 -23.69 4.96
CA LEU A 173 -1.59 -23.01 5.13
C LEU A 173 -1.41 -21.50 5.36
N GLY A 174 -0.42 -21.09 6.14
CA GLY A 174 -0.06 -19.69 6.35
C GLY A 174 0.39 -19.00 5.06
N VAL A 175 1.26 -19.65 4.27
CA VAL A 175 1.67 -19.14 2.95
C VAL A 175 0.48 -19.04 1.99
N LEU A 176 -0.37 -20.06 1.95
CA LEU A 176 -1.60 -20.08 1.15
C LEU A 176 -2.56 -18.97 1.57
N ALA A 177 -2.73 -18.72 2.86
CA ALA A 177 -3.57 -17.66 3.38
C ALA A 177 -3.05 -16.26 3.00
N VAL A 178 -1.74 -16.03 3.10
CA VAL A 178 -1.11 -14.78 2.63
C VAL A 178 -1.27 -14.61 1.13
N ALA A 179 -1.01 -15.66 0.35
CA ALA A 179 -1.17 -15.64 -1.11
C ALA A 179 -2.64 -15.44 -1.52
N ALA A 180 -3.59 -16.07 -0.82
CA ALA A 180 -5.01 -15.89 -1.04
C ALA A 180 -5.48 -14.49 -0.66
N ALA A 181 -4.97 -13.90 0.43
CA ALA A 181 -5.25 -12.51 0.79
C ALA A 181 -4.72 -11.54 -0.28
N ALA A 182 -3.48 -11.74 -0.74
CA ALA A 182 -2.90 -10.95 -1.83
C ALA A 182 -3.70 -11.09 -3.14
N GLY A 183 -4.07 -12.32 -3.51
CA GLY A 183 -4.92 -12.60 -4.67
C GLY A 183 -6.33 -12.00 -4.54
N ALA A 184 -6.94 -12.09 -3.36
CA ALA A 184 -8.24 -11.50 -3.07
C ALA A 184 -8.20 -9.97 -3.14
N ARG A 185 -7.11 -9.31 -2.73
CA ARG A 185 -6.93 -7.87 -2.96
C ARG A 185 -6.87 -7.53 -4.43
N GLY A 186 -6.15 -8.32 -5.24
CA GLY A 186 -6.09 -8.12 -6.68
C GLY A 186 -7.45 -8.28 -7.37
N ILE A 187 -8.14 -9.40 -7.10
CA ILE A 187 -9.42 -9.75 -7.73
C ILE A 187 -10.57 -8.88 -7.20
N GLY A 188 -10.61 -8.64 -5.89
CA GLY A 188 -11.62 -7.84 -5.21
C GLY A 188 -11.52 -6.36 -5.59
N ALA A 189 -10.30 -5.81 -5.70
CA ALA A 189 -10.11 -4.45 -6.21
C ALA A 189 -10.61 -4.31 -7.65
N GLY A 190 -10.37 -5.30 -8.52
CA GLY A 190 -10.87 -5.25 -9.91
C GLY A 190 -12.40 -5.29 -10.01
N ARG A 191 -13.05 -6.22 -9.28
CA ARG A 191 -14.52 -6.39 -9.33
C ARG A 191 -15.28 -5.26 -8.64
N GLU A 192 -14.79 -4.76 -7.51
CA GLU A 192 -15.43 -3.65 -6.81
C GLU A 192 -15.23 -2.34 -7.55
N ARG A 193 -14.02 -2.07 -8.09
CA ARG A 193 -13.80 -0.92 -9.00
C ARG A 193 -14.72 -0.98 -10.20
N ALA A 194 -14.84 -2.12 -10.87
CA ALA A 194 -15.73 -2.25 -12.03
C ALA A 194 -17.21 -1.99 -11.66
N ARG A 195 -17.67 -2.44 -10.49
CA ARG A 195 -19.05 -2.20 -10.01
C ARG A 195 -19.29 -0.78 -9.54
N GLN A 196 -18.31 -0.15 -8.88
CA GLN A 196 -18.37 1.22 -8.41
C GLN A 196 -18.29 2.19 -9.58
N ILE A 197 -17.36 1.99 -10.53
CA ILE A 197 -17.26 2.76 -11.78
C ILE A 197 -18.55 2.62 -12.59
N ALA A 198 -19.14 1.42 -12.66
CA ALA A 198 -20.42 1.22 -13.34
C ALA A 198 -21.61 1.95 -12.69
N ARG A 199 -21.50 2.41 -11.44
CA ARG A 199 -22.55 3.20 -10.77
C ARG A 199 -22.45 4.69 -11.04
N TYR A 200 -21.27 5.20 -11.39
CA TYR A 200 -21.05 6.63 -11.61
C TYR A 200 -20.76 6.86 -13.09
N VAL A 201 -21.78 7.31 -13.81
CA VAL A 201 -21.63 7.77 -15.20
C VAL A 201 -20.95 9.13 -15.16
N LEU A 202 -19.81 9.26 -15.81
CA LEU A 202 -19.13 10.54 -15.92
C LEU A 202 -20.01 11.54 -16.69
N PRO A 203 -20.16 12.78 -16.21
CA PRO A 203 -20.92 13.81 -16.89
C PRO A 203 -20.33 14.12 -18.27
N ALA A 204 -21.20 14.54 -19.19
CA ALA A 204 -20.72 15.08 -20.46
C ALA A 204 -20.05 16.45 -20.21
N PRO A 205 -18.95 16.76 -20.91
CA PRO A 205 -18.32 18.07 -20.78
C PRO A 205 -19.24 19.17 -21.30
N ARG A 206 -19.34 20.26 -20.55
CA ARG A 206 -20.00 21.49 -20.99
C ARG A 206 -19.20 22.18 -22.11
N ILE A 207 -17.87 22.11 -22.01
CA ILE A 207 -16.95 22.59 -23.03
C ILE A 207 -16.02 21.44 -23.38
N ALA A 208 -16.09 20.99 -24.64
CA ALA A 208 -15.20 19.98 -25.16
C ALA A 208 -13.81 20.57 -25.44
N ALA A 209 -12.75 19.78 -25.24
CA ALA A 209 -11.42 20.11 -25.72
C ALA A 209 -11.47 20.32 -27.23
N ASP A 210 -10.61 21.19 -27.73
CA ASP A 210 -10.47 21.38 -29.17
C ASP A 210 -10.13 20.04 -29.86
N PRO A 211 -10.63 19.82 -31.10
CA PRO A 211 -10.27 18.64 -31.87
C PRO A 211 -8.76 18.55 -32.04
N ILE A 212 -8.23 17.34 -31.93
CA ILE A 212 -6.80 17.09 -32.14
C ILE A 212 -6.45 17.48 -33.60
N PRO A 213 -5.52 18.43 -33.80
CA PRO A 213 -5.17 18.86 -35.14
C PRO A 213 -4.65 17.71 -36.02
N PRO A 214 -5.00 17.68 -37.32
CA PRO A 214 -4.34 16.77 -38.26
C PRO A 214 -2.82 17.00 -38.24
N GLY A 215 -2.05 15.98 -37.90
CA GLY A 215 -0.58 16.06 -37.76
C GLY A 215 -0.07 16.36 -36.35
N ALA A 216 -0.92 16.37 -35.32
CA ALA A 216 -0.48 16.45 -33.92
C ALA A 216 0.38 15.24 -33.50
N GLN A 217 0.17 14.09 -34.15
CA GLN A 217 1.07 12.94 -34.00
C GLN A 217 2.38 13.21 -34.74
N VAL A 218 3.48 13.15 -33.99
CA VAL A 218 4.83 13.18 -34.56
C VAL A 218 5.25 11.75 -34.90
N ASP A 219 5.64 11.53 -36.16
CA ASP A 219 6.10 10.23 -36.67
C ASP A 219 7.62 10.12 -36.52
N VAL A 220 8.05 9.82 -35.29
CA VAL A 220 9.46 9.57 -34.91
C VAL A 220 9.51 8.30 -34.07
N GLU A 221 10.55 7.49 -34.28
CA GLU A 221 10.76 6.26 -33.51
C GLU A 221 10.80 6.55 -31.99
N GLY A 222 10.00 5.80 -31.23
CA GLY A 222 9.88 5.98 -29.77
C GLY A 222 8.89 7.07 -29.33
N MET A 223 8.27 7.81 -30.25
CA MET A 223 7.23 8.79 -29.91
C MET A 223 5.93 8.09 -29.50
N PRO A 224 5.40 8.31 -28.28
CA PRO A 224 4.11 7.75 -27.89
C PRO A 224 2.96 8.33 -28.75
N PRO A 225 1.80 7.64 -28.80
CA PRO A 225 0.60 8.21 -29.39
C PRO A 225 0.24 9.55 -28.74
N PHE A 226 -0.27 10.50 -29.52
CA PHE A 226 -0.68 11.82 -29.02
C PHE A 226 -1.68 11.68 -27.86
N LEU A 227 -2.61 10.75 -27.92
CA LEU A 227 -3.37 10.30 -26.75
C LEU A 227 -2.81 8.94 -26.31
N THR A 228 -2.11 8.94 -25.18
CA THR A 228 -1.60 7.73 -24.57
C THR A 228 -2.77 6.89 -24.02
N PRO A 229 -2.94 5.61 -24.41
CA PRO A 229 -3.96 4.75 -23.84
C PRO A 229 -3.86 4.68 -22.30
N ASN A 230 -4.99 4.58 -21.60
CA ASN A 230 -5.00 4.58 -20.12
C ASN A 230 -4.15 3.45 -19.52
N GLU A 231 -4.03 2.30 -20.20
CA GLU A 231 -3.22 1.17 -19.76
C GLU A 231 -1.71 1.39 -19.94
N ASP A 232 -1.32 2.30 -20.83
CA ASP A 232 0.06 2.64 -21.16
C ASP A 232 0.52 3.95 -20.50
N PHE A 233 -0.41 4.70 -19.86
CA PHE A 233 -0.06 5.94 -19.18
C PHE A 233 0.83 5.67 -17.97
N TYR A 234 1.99 6.30 -17.92
CA TYR A 234 3.00 6.03 -16.89
C TYR A 234 2.43 6.20 -15.46
N ARG A 235 2.84 5.32 -14.55
CA ARG A 235 2.38 5.31 -13.16
C ARG A 235 3.54 5.47 -12.19
N ILE A 236 3.48 6.53 -11.38
CA ILE A 236 4.40 6.76 -10.26
C ILE A 236 3.58 6.90 -8.99
N ASP A 237 3.75 5.94 -8.08
CA ASP A 237 3.13 5.98 -6.76
C ASP A 237 4.15 6.38 -5.69
N THR A 238 3.76 7.27 -4.78
CA THR A 238 4.49 7.54 -3.54
C THR A 238 4.12 6.53 -2.44
N ALA A 239 2.85 6.09 -2.42
CA ALA A 239 2.38 5.08 -1.49
C ALA A 239 2.78 3.65 -1.92
N LEU A 240 3.06 2.78 -0.95
CA LEU A 240 3.32 1.36 -1.19
C LEU A 240 2.07 0.55 -1.58
N ALA A 241 0.90 1.09 -1.27
CA ALA A 241 -0.38 0.52 -1.66
C ALA A 241 -1.27 1.64 -2.21
N VAL A 242 -1.90 1.37 -3.37
CA VAL A 242 -2.85 2.29 -3.99
C VAL A 242 -4.07 2.44 -3.06
N PRO A 243 -4.43 3.66 -2.64
CA PRO A 243 -5.63 3.89 -1.83
C PRO A 243 -6.88 3.33 -2.51
N ARG A 244 -7.75 2.72 -1.71
CA ARG A 244 -9.10 2.34 -2.14
C ARG A 244 -10.07 3.36 -1.56
N VAL A 245 -10.61 4.20 -2.43
CA VAL A 245 -11.54 5.25 -2.05
C VAL A 245 -12.95 4.80 -2.42
N ASP A 246 -13.85 4.78 -1.44
CA ASP A 246 -15.28 4.60 -1.70
C ASP A 246 -15.87 5.97 -2.07
N PRO A 247 -16.38 6.15 -3.31
CA PRO A 247 -16.95 7.42 -3.74
C PRO A 247 -18.14 7.89 -2.88
N SER A 248 -18.88 6.96 -2.27
CA SER A 248 -20.06 7.28 -1.45
C SER A 248 -19.72 7.92 -0.10
N SER A 249 -18.48 7.76 0.37
CA SER A 249 -17.97 8.39 1.59
C SER A 249 -16.89 9.44 1.33
N TRP A 250 -16.58 9.72 0.06
CA TRP A 250 -15.55 10.69 -0.29
C TRP A 250 -16.08 12.12 -0.13
N THR A 251 -15.24 12.97 0.44
CA THR A 251 -15.47 14.42 0.51
C THR A 251 -14.20 15.18 0.16
N LEU A 252 -14.36 16.34 -0.47
CA LEU A 252 -13.33 17.36 -0.64
C LEU A 252 -13.67 18.55 0.25
N ARG A 253 -12.67 19.04 0.98
CA ARG A 253 -12.77 20.28 1.76
C ARG A 253 -11.80 21.32 1.22
N ILE A 254 -12.30 22.50 0.88
CA ILE A 254 -11.53 23.70 0.52
C ILE A 254 -11.64 24.68 1.69
N HIS A 255 -10.50 25.03 2.29
CA HIS A 255 -10.44 25.80 3.52
C HIS A 255 -9.14 26.61 3.62
N GLY A 256 -9.01 27.43 4.68
CA GLY A 256 -7.81 28.23 4.94
C GLY A 256 -8.09 29.72 4.78
N LEU A 257 -7.30 30.42 3.95
CA LEU A 257 -7.49 31.82 3.62
C LEU A 257 -8.59 31.99 2.55
N VAL A 258 -9.83 31.67 2.92
CA VAL A 258 -11.03 31.78 2.09
C VAL A 258 -12.17 32.41 2.89
N GLU A 259 -13.09 33.11 2.23
CA GLU A 259 -14.26 33.71 2.87
C GLU A 259 -15.22 32.63 3.40
N ASP A 260 -15.53 31.64 2.56
CA ASP A 260 -16.47 30.56 2.87
C ASP A 260 -15.82 29.18 2.62
N GLU A 261 -15.62 28.39 3.69
CA GLU A 261 -15.14 27.01 3.54
C GLU A 261 -16.17 26.17 2.77
N LEU A 262 -15.69 25.33 1.86
CA LEU A 262 -16.52 24.43 1.05
C LEU A 262 -16.22 22.98 1.40
N GLU A 263 -17.26 22.21 1.70
CA GLU A 263 -17.21 20.76 1.75
C GLU A 263 -18.15 20.20 0.67
N MET A 264 -17.64 19.32 -0.18
CA MET A 264 -18.40 18.71 -1.28
C MET A 264 -18.22 17.19 -1.29
N THR A 265 -19.30 16.48 -1.56
CA THR A 265 -19.26 15.03 -1.80
C THR A 265 -18.83 14.73 -3.24
N PHE A 266 -18.58 13.45 -3.54
CA PHE A 266 -18.26 13.06 -4.92
C PHE A 266 -19.46 13.26 -5.85
N ALA A 267 -20.68 13.08 -5.35
CA ALA A 267 -21.89 13.35 -6.11
C ALA A 267 -22.01 14.83 -6.47
N ASP A 268 -21.77 15.73 -5.50
CA ASP A 268 -21.78 17.18 -5.74
C ASP A 268 -20.72 17.57 -6.79
N LEU A 269 -19.52 16.97 -6.71
CA LEU A 269 -18.47 17.20 -7.71
C LEU A 269 -18.89 16.75 -9.12
N LEU A 270 -19.65 15.66 -9.24
CA LEU A 270 -20.17 15.21 -10.54
C LEU A 270 -21.29 16.12 -11.09
N GLU A 271 -21.89 16.99 -10.26
CA GLU A 271 -22.87 17.98 -10.71
C GLU A 271 -22.22 19.29 -11.16
N GLU A 272 -20.93 19.49 -10.88
CA GLU A 272 -20.19 20.68 -11.29
C GLU A 272 -20.04 20.79 -12.82
N PRO A 273 -19.97 22.02 -13.37
CA PRO A 273 -19.70 22.22 -14.79
C PRO A 273 -18.32 21.66 -15.18
N MET A 274 -18.33 20.56 -15.92
CA MET A 274 -17.10 19.92 -16.40
C MET A 274 -16.64 20.46 -17.74
N VAL A 275 -15.33 20.47 -17.95
CA VAL A 275 -14.68 20.72 -19.23
C VAL A 275 -13.74 19.57 -19.56
N THR A 276 -13.35 19.46 -20.83
CA THR A 276 -12.25 18.58 -21.22
C THR A 276 -11.05 19.37 -21.71
N SER A 277 -9.85 18.87 -21.42
CA SER A 277 -8.59 19.46 -21.89
C SER A 277 -7.57 18.37 -22.22
N HIS A 278 -6.80 18.56 -23.30
CA HIS A 278 -5.66 17.69 -23.62
C HIS A 278 -4.45 18.17 -22.84
N VAL A 279 -4.01 17.39 -21.84
CA VAL A 279 -2.90 17.78 -20.97
C VAL A 279 -1.86 16.66 -20.90
N THR A 280 -0.61 17.03 -21.14
CA THR A 280 0.55 16.17 -20.97
C THR A 280 1.03 16.24 -19.54
N LEU A 281 1.18 15.08 -18.90
CA LEU A 281 1.89 14.95 -17.64
C LEU A 281 3.28 14.38 -17.91
N THR A 282 4.29 14.98 -17.31
CA THR A 282 5.68 14.52 -17.39
C THR A 282 6.26 14.45 -15.98
N CYS A 283 6.86 13.32 -15.64
CA CYS A 283 7.55 13.20 -14.36
C CYS A 283 8.81 14.06 -14.35
N VAL A 284 9.10 14.71 -13.22
CA VAL A 284 10.37 15.44 -12.99
C VAL A 284 11.61 14.55 -13.16
N SER A 285 11.45 13.24 -12.99
CA SER A 285 12.52 12.24 -13.14
C SER A 285 12.60 11.68 -14.56
N ASN A 286 11.81 12.17 -15.52
CA ASN A 286 11.86 11.67 -16.90
C ASN A 286 13.18 12.07 -17.57
N PRO A 287 14.05 11.12 -17.96
CA PRO A 287 15.26 11.45 -18.71
C PRO A 287 14.91 11.90 -20.14
N VAL A 288 15.89 12.48 -20.84
CA VAL A 288 15.74 12.78 -22.27
C VAL A 288 15.49 11.49 -23.04
N GLY A 289 14.38 11.41 -23.75
CA GLY A 289 13.92 10.20 -24.46
C GLY A 289 13.33 9.12 -23.55
N GLY A 290 13.02 9.44 -22.29
CA GLY A 290 12.37 8.53 -21.35
C GLY A 290 10.87 8.38 -21.56
N ASP A 291 10.29 7.42 -20.83
CA ASP A 291 8.91 6.96 -20.93
C ASP A 291 7.99 7.48 -19.80
N LEU A 292 8.49 8.34 -18.90
CA LEU A 292 7.72 8.92 -17.80
C LEU A 292 6.97 10.18 -18.24
N VAL A 293 6.26 10.07 -19.37
CA VAL A 293 5.48 11.12 -20.01
C VAL A 293 4.24 10.51 -20.68
N GLY A 294 3.11 11.20 -20.60
CA GLY A 294 1.88 10.78 -21.26
C GLY A 294 0.94 11.95 -21.48
N ASN A 295 0.15 11.90 -22.56
CA ASN A 295 -0.83 12.93 -22.89
C ASN A 295 -2.22 12.30 -23.00
N ALA A 296 -3.21 12.92 -22.37
CA ALA A 296 -4.57 12.38 -22.29
C ALA A 296 -5.61 13.49 -22.36
N THR A 297 -6.84 13.13 -22.69
CA THR A 297 -8.00 14.01 -22.52
C THR A 297 -8.50 13.89 -21.08
N TRP A 298 -8.43 14.98 -20.32
CA TRP A 298 -8.88 15.02 -18.92
C TRP A 298 -10.26 15.66 -18.83
N LEU A 299 -11.19 15.01 -18.13
CA LEU A 299 -12.51 15.54 -17.80
C LEU A 299 -12.50 16.01 -16.34
N GLY A 300 -12.86 17.27 -16.09
CA GLY A 300 -12.90 17.79 -14.73
C GLY A 300 -13.50 19.18 -14.60
N THR A 301 -13.63 19.62 -13.35
CA THR A 301 -14.12 20.95 -13.00
C THR A 301 -12.94 21.93 -12.93
N PRO A 302 -13.02 23.12 -13.56
CA PRO A 302 -11.99 24.13 -13.45
C PRO A 302 -11.77 24.55 -11.99
N VAL A 303 -10.53 24.43 -11.50
CA VAL A 303 -10.20 24.75 -10.10
C VAL A 303 -10.49 26.22 -9.80
N ARG A 304 -10.23 27.13 -10.74
CA ARG A 304 -10.56 28.55 -10.62
C ARG A 304 -12.01 28.80 -10.21
N ALA A 305 -12.96 28.04 -10.77
CA ALA A 305 -14.38 28.25 -10.49
C ALA A 305 -14.77 27.85 -9.06
N LEU A 306 -14.04 26.88 -8.48
CA LEU A 306 -14.20 26.51 -7.08
C LEU A 306 -13.53 27.53 -6.16
N LEU A 307 -12.35 28.03 -6.53
CA LEU A 307 -11.63 29.06 -5.77
C LEU A 307 -12.38 30.41 -5.77
N ASP A 308 -12.97 30.80 -6.89
CA ASP A 308 -13.81 32.00 -7.00
C ASP A 308 -15.05 31.88 -6.10
N ARG A 309 -15.64 30.68 -6.01
CA ARG A 309 -16.83 30.43 -5.19
C ARG A 309 -16.58 30.55 -3.69
N VAL A 310 -15.43 30.08 -3.21
CA VAL A 310 -15.06 30.16 -1.79
C VAL A 310 -14.49 31.52 -1.40
N GLY A 311 -14.18 32.38 -2.38
CA GLY A 311 -13.60 33.70 -2.16
C GLY A 311 -12.22 33.62 -1.53
N VAL A 312 -11.16 33.43 -2.33
CA VAL A 312 -9.79 33.41 -1.80
C VAL A 312 -9.43 34.78 -1.22
N GLN A 313 -9.00 34.81 0.06
CA GLN A 313 -8.66 36.04 0.76
C GLN A 313 -7.32 36.63 0.29
N ASP A 314 -7.19 37.95 0.46
CA ASP A 314 -5.93 38.66 0.26
C ASP A 314 -4.80 38.04 1.11
N GLY A 315 -3.63 37.87 0.49
CA GLY A 315 -2.46 37.29 1.14
C GLY A 315 -2.29 35.78 0.99
N ALA A 316 -3.27 35.07 0.39
CA ALA A 316 -3.06 33.71 -0.08
C ALA A 316 -2.14 33.70 -1.32
N ASP A 317 -1.06 32.92 -1.28
CA ASP A 317 -0.07 32.81 -2.38
C ASP A 317 -0.03 31.42 -3.01
N MET A 318 -0.60 30.41 -2.35
CA MET A 318 -0.54 29.02 -2.78
C MET A 318 -1.72 28.19 -2.25
N VAL A 319 -2.05 27.09 -2.94
CA VAL A 319 -3.01 26.07 -2.50
C VAL A 319 -2.29 24.79 -2.11
N LEU A 320 -2.49 24.36 -0.86
CA LEU A 320 -1.87 23.14 -0.32
C LEU A 320 -2.82 21.98 -0.52
N SER A 321 -2.60 21.21 -1.58
CA SER A 321 -3.36 19.99 -1.81
C SER A 321 -2.88 18.90 -0.86
N ARG A 322 -3.81 18.15 -0.27
CA ARG A 322 -3.55 16.96 0.55
C ARG A 322 -4.41 15.81 0.06
N SER A 323 -3.81 14.66 -0.20
CA SER A 323 -4.52 13.42 -0.52
C SER A 323 -4.89 12.62 0.74
N ILE A 324 -5.82 11.67 0.61
CA ILE A 324 -6.16 10.70 1.68
C ILE A 324 -4.93 9.91 2.15
N ASP A 325 -4.04 9.65 1.19
CA ASP A 325 -2.59 9.51 1.25
C ASP A 325 -1.79 9.93 2.47
N GLY A 326 -1.98 11.21 2.81
CA GLY A 326 -0.98 12.06 3.44
C GLY A 326 -0.03 12.77 2.46
N PHE A 327 -0.05 12.48 1.15
CA PHE A 327 0.76 13.24 0.19
C PHE A 327 0.29 14.70 0.15
N THR A 328 1.26 15.61 0.03
CA THR A 328 0.98 17.04 -0.09
C THR A 328 1.76 17.66 -1.23
N ALA A 329 1.13 18.61 -1.91
CA ALA A 329 1.76 19.43 -2.94
C ALA A 329 1.26 20.87 -2.81
N SER A 330 2.19 21.82 -2.84
CA SER A 330 1.87 23.24 -2.92
C SER A 330 1.89 23.69 -4.38
N THR A 331 0.82 24.35 -4.81
CA THR A 331 0.73 24.95 -6.13
C THR A 331 0.56 26.46 -5.97
N PRO A 332 1.35 27.30 -6.65
CA PRO A 332 1.12 28.75 -6.65
C PRO A 332 -0.32 29.07 -7.05
N LEU A 333 -0.97 30.01 -6.36
CA LEU A 333 -2.38 30.32 -6.58
C LEU A 333 -2.63 30.72 -8.04
N GLU A 334 -1.73 31.51 -8.63
CA GLU A 334 -1.75 31.91 -10.04
C GLU A 334 -1.89 30.71 -10.99
N ALA A 335 -1.20 29.59 -10.73
CA ALA A 335 -1.26 28.42 -11.59
C ALA A 335 -2.60 27.69 -11.57
N LEU A 336 -3.43 27.96 -10.55
CA LEU A 336 -4.77 27.40 -10.42
C LEU A 336 -5.86 28.33 -10.93
N THR A 337 -5.55 29.63 -11.11
CA THR A 337 -6.52 30.67 -11.45
C THR A 337 -6.30 31.30 -12.83
N ASP A 338 -5.12 31.18 -13.41
CA ASP A 338 -4.81 31.76 -14.72
C ASP A 338 -5.33 30.92 -15.91
N ALA A 339 -4.87 31.27 -17.12
CA ALA A 339 -5.29 30.66 -18.38
C ALA A 339 -4.74 29.24 -18.63
N ARG A 340 -3.97 28.66 -17.69
CA ARG A 340 -3.54 27.25 -17.78
C ARG A 340 -4.68 26.26 -17.54
N ASP A 341 -5.84 26.73 -17.07
CA ASP A 341 -7.08 25.96 -16.93
C ASP A 341 -6.91 24.67 -16.11
N SER A 342 -6.29 24.78 -14.93
CA SER A 342 -6.15 23.69 -13.96
C SER A 342 -7.49 23.01 -13.63
N LEU A 343 -7.49 21.67 -13.59
CA LEU A 343 -8.69 20.86 -13.40
C LEU A 343 -8.64 20.05 -12.10
N LEU A 344 -9.77 19.98 -11.41
CA LEU A 344 -10.08 18.87 -10.51
C LEU A 344 -10.68 17.74 -11.35
N ALA A 345 -9.83 16.83 -11.81
CA ALA A 345 -10.18 15.80 -12.79
C ALA A 345 -10.89 14.59 -12.17
N VAL A 346 -11.91 14.09 -12.86
CA VAL A 346 -12.67 12.86 -12.51
C VAL A 346 -12.68 11.82 -13.63
N GLY A 347 -12.29 12.21 -14.85
CA GLY A 347 -12.21 11.32 -16.02
C GLY A 347 -10.93 11.50 -16.82
N MET A 348 -10.54 10.45 -17.54
CA MET A 348 -9.32 10.37 -18.33
C MET A 348 -9.57 9.48 -19.56
N ASN A 349 -9.35 10.04 -20.75
CA ASN A 349 -9.69 9.51 -22.07
C ASN A 349 -11.16 9.05 -22.17
#